data_AF-A0A934M7Y7-F1
#
_entry.id   AF-A0A934M7Y7-F1
#
_cell.length_a   1.000
_cell.length_b   1.000
_cell.length_c   1.000
_cell.angle_alpha   90.00
_cell.angle_beta   90.00
_cell.angle_gamma   90.00
#
_symmetry.space_group_name_H-M   'P 1'
#
loop_
_entity.id
_entity.type
_entity.pdbx_description
1 polymer ?
#
loop_
_entity_poly.entity_id
_entity_poly.type
_entity_poly.pdbx_seq_one_letter_code
_entity_poly.pdbx_strand_id
1 'polypeptide(L)'
;MTTQRTTVPARRPVSRRTLAGPALAVVLAATLVGCSSDGDSGDDATTAPASAAEPTTEQATEDAPAGGDFCTDFEAAGGSGATVGPLQLWLPKEDLGAEIDGKLGAMGDLEPPAEIVEAWDASRTYYEDISGTVDALPAGGVINDPEVYGTSEEMTDTFSQVTDWYFEICR
;
A
#
# COMPACT_ATOMS: atom_id res chain seq x y z
N MET A 1 -67.35 -11.32 4.49
CA MET A 1 -66.67 -11.63 3.22
C MET A 1 -66.12 -10.31 2.69
N THR A 2 -64.82 -10.07 2.88
CA THR A 2 -64.19 -8.77 2.60
C THR A 2 -63.10 -8.99 1.56
N THR A 3 -63.34 -8.54 0.33
CA THR A 3 -62.43 -8.66 -0.81
C THR A 3 -61.45 -7.48 -0.79
N GLN A 4 -60.17 -7.71 -0.49
CA GLN A 4 -59.14 -6.70 -0.70
C GLN A 4 -58.40 -6.98 -2.02
N ARG A 5 -58.39 -5.94 -2.87
CA ARG A 5 -57.75 -5.89 -4.19
C ARG A 5 -56.23 -5.83 -4.01
N THR A 6 -55.53 -6.74 -4.66
CA THR A 6 -54.07 -6.72 -4.80
C THR A 6 -53.66 -5.62 -5.78
N THR A 7 -53.03 -4.55 -5.28
CA THR A 7 -52.43 -3.50 -6.11
C THR A 7 -50.99 -3.90 -6.45
N VAL A 8 -50.72 -4.18 -7.72
CA VAL A 8 -49.38 -4.46 -8.25
C VAL A 8 -48.63 -3.14 -8.44
N PRO A 9 -47.47 -2.89 -7.80
CA PRO A 9 -46.67 -1.72 -8.13
C PRO A 9 -45.90 -1.93 -9.45
N ALA A 10 -45.97 -0.89 -10.27
CA ALA A 10 -45.45 -0.81 -11.63
C ALA A 10 -43.92 -0.94 -11.72
N ARG A 11 -43.46 -1.70 -12.71
CA ARG A 11 -42.05 -1.80 -13.12
C ARG A 11 -41.58 -0.42 -13.64
N ARG A 12 -40.53 0.13 -13.03
CA ARG A 12 -39.84 1.33 -13.54
C ARG A 12 -38.86 0.93 -14.65
N PRO A 13 -38.79 1.68 -15.77
CA PRO A 13 -37.85 1.41 -16.84
C PRO A 13 -36.40 1.73 -16.41
N VAL A 14 -35.51 0.77 -16.66
CA VAL A 14 -34.06 0.90 -16.47
C VAL A 14 -33.52 1.88 -17.52
N SER A 15 -33.10 3.07 -17.08
CA SER A 15 -32.35 4.01 -17.91
C SER A 15 -30.94 3.47 -18.11
N ARG A 16 -30.67 2.95 -19.32
CA ARG A 16 -29.32 2.68 -19.81
C ARG A 16 -28.60 4.03 -20.01
N ARG A 17 -27.69 4.39 -19.12
CA ARG A 17 -26.72 5.45 -19.38
C ARG A 17 -25.44 4.82 -19.92
N THR A 18 -25.34 4.83 -21.24
CA THR A 18 -24.10 4.67 -21.99
C THR A 18 -23.30 5.97 -21.84
N LEU A 19 -22.15 5.92 -21.18
CA LEU A 19 -21.13 6.97 -21.15
C LEU A 19 -19.79 6.22 -21.27
N ALA A 20 -19.27 6.04 -22.48
CA ALA A 20 -18.37 6.97 -23.18
C ALA A 20 -17.07 7.19 -22.38
N GLY A 21 -16.09 6.31 -22.61
CA GLY A 21 -14.73 6.47 -22.11
C GLY A 21 -13.98 7.56 -22.90
N PRO A 22 -13.01 8.25 -22.28
CA PRO A 22 -11.99 8.98 -22.99
C PRO A 22 -10.70 8.15 -23.07
N ALA A 23 -10.16 8.14 -24.29
CA ALA A 23 -8.91 7.52 -24.69
C ALA A 23 -7.67 8.26 -24.16
N LEU A 24 -6.62 7.48 -23.90
CA LEU A 24 -5.18 7.76 -24.03
C LEU A 24 -4.73 9.22 -24.26
N ALA A 25 -3.88 9.71 -23.34
CA ALA A 25 -2.76 10.58 -23.70
C ALA A 25 -1.59 10.31 -22.73
N VAL A 26 -0.69 9.41 -23.13
CA VAL A 26 0.64 9.26 -22.52
C VAL A 26 1.52 10.36 -23.11
N VAL A 27 1.99 11.28 -22.28
CA VAL A 27 3.02 12.25 -22.66
C VAL A 27 4.30 11.86 -21.93
N LEU A 28 5.17 11.14 -22.64
CA LEU A 28 6.57 10.91 -22.28
C LEU A 28 7.32 12.22 -22.51
N ALA A 29 7.87 12.83 -21.47
CA ALA A 29 8.85 13.92 -21.59
C ALA A 29 10.14 13.48 -20.88
N ALA A 30 11.06 12.93 -21.67
CA ALA A 30 12.43 12.69 -21.26
C ALA A 30 13.24 13.98 -21.45
N THR A 31 13.85 14.49 -20.39
CA THR A 31 14.90 15.52 -20.47
C THR A 31 16.18 15.00 -19.83
N LEU A 32 17.10 14.57 -20.68
CA LEU A 32 18.52 14.36 -20.40
C LEU A 32 19.29 15.62 -20.84
N VAL A 33 19.86 16.38 -19.89
CA VAL A 33 20.96 17.38 -20.01
C VAL A 33 21.31 17.70 -18.52
N GLY A 34 22.47 17.47 -17.92
CA GLY A 34 23.86 17.49 -18.38
C GLY A 34 24.50 18.84 -18.06
N CYS A 35 25.27 18.98 -16.96
CA CYS A 35 26.36 19.97 -16.89
C CYS A 35 27.32 19.74 -15.71
N SER A 36 28.58 19.51 -16.06
CA SER A 36 29.77 19.46 -15.22
C SER A 36 30.13 20.83 -14.61
N SER A 37 30.92 20.81 -13.54
CA SER A 37 31.86 21.90 -13.25
C SER A 37 33.16 21.30 -12.71
N ASP A 38 34.17 21.37 -13.56
CA ASP A 38 35.59 21.17 -13.28
C ASP A 38 36.11 22.24 -12.30
N GLY A 39 36.96 21.79 -11.38
CA GLY A 39 38.24 22.38 -10.96
C GLY A 39 38.37 23.88 -10.66
N ASP A 40 38.90 24.19 -9.47
CA ASP A 40 40.14 24.99 -9.38
C ASP A 40 40.91 24.75 -8.06
N SER A 41 42.20 24.47 -8.23
CA SER A 41 43.41 24.87 -7.46
C SER A 41 43.23 25.24 -5.98
N GLY A 42 43.91 24.65 -5.01
CA GLY A 42 45.32 24.26 -4.93
C GLY A 42 45.95 25.06 -3.79
N ASP A 43 46.49 24.39 -2.76
CA ASP A 43 47.51 25.01 -1.89
C ASP A 43 48.40 23.94 -1.24
N ASP A 44 49.68 24.27 -1.23
CA ASP A 44 50.84 23.45 -0.93
C ASP A 44 51.18 23.57 0.56
N ALA A 45 51.30 22.44 1.28
CA ALA A 45 52.15 22.40 2.47
C ALA A 45 52.54 20.96 2.84
N THR A 46 53.79 20.64 2.50
CA THR A 46 54.64 19.65 3.18
C THR A 46 54.43 19.63 4.71
N THR A 47 54.23 18.44 5.32
CA THR A 47 54.88 17.99 6.58
C THR A 47 54.49 16.54 6.97
N ALA A 48 55.51 15.66 6.97
CA ALA A 48 55.78 14.43 7.75
C ALA A 48 54.77 13.25 7.85
N PRO A 49 55.24 11.99 7.78
CA PRO A 49 54.41 10.81 8.02
C PRO A 49 54.29 10.58 9.53
N ALA A 50 53.09 10.74 10.08
CA ALA A 50 52.74 10.17 11.37
C ALA A 50 51.91 8.90 11.11
N SER A 51 52.31 7.78 11.72
CA SER A 51 51.50 6.57 11.85
C SER A 51 50.11 6.95 12.39
N ALA A 52 49.16 7.12 11.49
CA ALA A 52 47.75 7.06 11.79
C ALA A 52 47.31 5.62 11.52
N ALA A 53 46.85 4.95 12.57
CA ALA A 53 46.07 3.75 12.45
C ALA A 53 44.97 4.00 11.40
N GLU A 54 44.85 3.09 10.44
CA GLU A 54 43.82 3.12 9.41
C GLU A 54 42.47 3.22 10.11
N PRO A 55 41.71 4.34 9.99
CA PRO A 55 40.28 4.18 10.09
C PRO A 55 39.92 3.37 8.86
N THR A 56 39.55 2.11 9.05
CA THR A 56 38.68 1.44 8.08
C THR A 56 37.54 2.41 7.85
N THR A 57 37.58 3.09 6.71
CA THR A 57 36.45 3.82 6.17
C THR A 57 35.37 2.77 5.96
N GLU A 58 34.56 2.55 6.98
CA GLU A 58 33.16 2.22 6.76
C GLU A 58 32.68 3.28 5.77
N GLN A 59 32.59 2.89 4.50
CA GLN A 59 31.74 3.57 3.56
C GLN A 59 30.36 3.51 4.20
N ALA A 60 29.99 4.59 4.88
CA ALA A 60 28.60 4.95 5.04
C ALA A 60 28.04 4.98 3.62
N THR A 61 27.36 3.90 3.24
CA THR A 61 26.50 3.89 2.07
C THR A 61 25.55 5.06 2.28
N GLU A 62 25.73 6.11 1.49
CA GLU A 62 24.80 7.23 1.45
C GLU A 62 23.40 6.66 1.19
N ASP A 63 22.55 6.85 2.21
CA ASP A 63 21.10 6.85 2.25
C ASP A 63 20.45 6.96 0.85
N ALA A 64 20.30 5.82 0.18
CA ALA A 64 19.23 5.72 -0.82
C ALA A 64 17.92 5.87 -0.05
N PRO A 65 16.91 6.59 -0.58
CA PRO A 65 15.62 6.67 0.11
C PRO A 65 15.16 5.25 0.44
N ALA A 66 14.90 4.99 1.72
CA ALA A 66 14.72 3.64 2.28
C ALA A 66 13.67 2.78 1.55
N GLY A 67 12.81 3.41 0.74
CA GLY A 67 11.77 2.75 -0.03
C GLY A 67 12.05 2.48 -1.51
N GLY A 68 13.21 2.84 -2.06
CA GLY A 68 13.59 2.72 -3.50
C GLY A 68 12.76 1.79 -4.39
N ASP A 69 13.28 0.58 -4.69
CA ASP A 69 12.61 -0.39 -5.57
C ASP A 69 11.28 -0.89 -4.99
N PHE A 70 11.16 -0.95 -3.66
CA PHE A 70 9.94 -1.36 -2.97
C PHE A 70 8.73 -0.48 -3.32
N CYS A 71 8.85 0.85 -3.27
CA CYS A 71 7.75 1.77 -3.56
C CYS A 71 7.25 1.60 -5.00
N THR A 72 8.17 1.41 -5.94
CA THR A 72 7.85 1.22 -7.36
C THR A 72 7.14 -0.11 -7.59
N ASP A 73 7.66 -1.20 -7.00
CA ASP A 73 7.07 -2.53 -7.12
C ASP A 73 5.72 -2.62 -6.43
N PHE A 74 5.58 -1.99 -5.25
CA PHE A 74 4.32 -1.89 -4.53
C PHE A 74 3.27 -1.15 -5.34
N GLU A 75 3.59 0.00 -5.93
CA GLU A 75 2.65 0.71 -6.81
C GLU A 75 2.31 -0.07 -8.08
N ALA A 76 3.29 -0.76 -8.68
CA ALA A 76 3.08 -1.61 -9.84
C ALA A 76 2.15 -2.79 -9.53
N ALA A 77 2.15 -3.29 -8.29
CA ALA A 77 1.22 -4.29 -7.79
C ALA A 77 -0.18 -3.72 -7.44
N GLY A 78 -0.40 -2.41 -7.60
CA GLY A 78 -1.65 -1.73 -7.23
C GLY A 78 -1.68 -1.24 -5.78
N GLY A 79 -0.53 -1.23 -5.11
CA GLY A 79 -0.30 -0.68 -3.78
C GLY A 79 -0.40 0.84 -3.74
N SER A 80 -0.84 1.34 -2.59
CA SER A 80 -0.91 2.76 -2.24
C SER A 80 -1.01 2.89 -0.71
N GLY A 81 -0.95 4.12 -0.19
CA GLY A 81 -1.17 4.37 1.24
C GLY A 81 -2.56 3.96 1.75
N ALA A 82 -3.53 3.69 0.86
CA ALA A 82 -4.83 3.14 1.26
C ALA A 82 -4.87 1.60 1.28
N THR A 83 -3.87 0.95 0.68
CA THR A 83 -3.82 -0.50 0.54
C THR A 83 -3.55 -1.17 1.88
N VAL A 84 -2.58 -0.69 2.66
CA VAL A 84 -2.29 -1.22 4.00
C VAL A 84 -3.05 -0.41 5.05
N GLY A 85 -4.32 -0.76 5.24
CA GLY A 85 -5.26 -0.03 6.11
C GLY A 85 -6.35 -0.93 6.67
N PRO A 86 -7.16 -0.43 7.61
CA PRO A 86 -8.20 -1.22 8.25
C PRO A 86 -9.21 -1.78 7.24
N LEU A 87 -9.73 -2.96 7.54
CA LEU A 87 -10.76 -3.60 6.74
C LEU A 87 -12.14 -3.01 7.03
N GLN A 88 -12.99 -2.91 6.01
CA GLN A 88 -14.41 -2.59 6.20
C GLN A 88 -15.20 -3.84 6.60
N LEU A 89 -15.06 -4.30 7.85
CA LEU A 89 -15.62 -5.57 8.33
C LEU A 89 -17.16 -5.69 8.23
N TRP A 90 -17.88 -4.58 8.02
CA TRP A 90 -19.33 -4.56 7.80
C TRP A 90 -19.73 -4.87 6.35
N LEU A 91 -18.77 -5.00 5.44
CA LEU A 91 -19.05 -5.35 4.05
C LEU A 91 -19.60 -6.79 3.93
N PRO A 92 -20.48 -7.05 2.94
CA PRO A 92 -20.86 -8.40 2.58
C PRO A 92 -19.64 -9.26 2.23
N LYS A 93 -19.73 -10.58 2.48
CA LYS A 93 -18.67 -11.57 2.22
C LYS A 93 -17.94 -11.34 0.90
N GLU A 94 -18.68 -11.17 -0.19
CA GLU A 94 -18.11 -11.06 -1.53
C GLU A 94 -17.29 -9.78 -1.70
N ASP A 95 -17.76 -8.66 -1.13
CA ASP A 95 -17.09 -7.37 -1.20
C ASP A 95 -15.88 -7.32 -0.25
N LEU A 96 -16.03 -7.87 0.96
CA LEU A 96 -14.94 -7.96 1.94
C LEU A 96 -13.83 -8.90 1.45
N GLY A 97 -14.19 -10.05 0.85
CA GLY A 97 -13.23 -10.96 0.24
C GLY A 97 -12.44 -10.29 -0.88
N ALA A 98 -13.13 -9.55 -1.76
CA ALA A 98 -12.46 -8.78 -2.81
C ALA A 98 -11.54 -7.66 -2.27
N GLU A 99 -11.93 -7.02 -1.15
CA GLU A 99 -11.08 -6.04 -0.47
C GLU A 99 -9.80 -6.70 0.06
N ILE A 100 -9.92 -7.83 0.75
CA ILE A 100 -8.77 -8.60 1.29
C ILE A 100 -7.86 -9.09 0.17
N ASP A 101 -8.42 -9.68 -0.89
CA ASP A 101 -7.66 -10.14 -2.07
C ASP A 101 -6.88 -8.99 -2.72
N GLY A 102 -7.50 -7.81 -2.83
CA GLY A 102 -6.83 -6.62 -3.37
C GLY A 102 -5.66 -6.16 -2.50
N LYS A 103 -5.83 -6.19 -1.17
CA LYS A 103 -4.78 -5.82 -0.22
C LYS A 103 -3.62 -6.82 -0.23
N LEU A 104 -3.92 -8.12 -0.11
CA LEU A 104 -2.93 -9.19 -0.15
C LEU A 104 -2.23 -9.25 -1.52
N GLY A 105 -2.95 -9.04 -2.62
CA GLY A 105 -2.38 -9.03 -3.96
C GLY A 105 -1.38 -7.89 -4.17
N ALA A 106 -1.65 -6.71 -3.62
CA ALA A 106 -0.74 -5.58 -3.68
C ALA A 106 0.47 -5.74 -2.75
N MET A 107 0.30 -6.38 -1.59
CA MET A 107 1.43 -6.73 -0.72
C MET A 107 2.32 -7.81 -1.33
N GLY A 108 1.70 -8.82 -1.97
CA GLY A 108 2.40 -9.88 -2.69
C GLY A 108 3.53 -10.55 -1.90
N ASP A 109 4.59 -10.91 -2.63
CA ASP A 109 5.84 -11.42 -2.08
C ASP A 109 6.90 -10.31 -1.95
N LEU A 110 6.48 -9.04 -1.84
CA LEU A 110 7.40 -7.92 -1.72
C LEU A 110 8.14 -8.01 -0.39
N GLU A 111 9.46 -7.77 -0.44
CA GLU A 111 10.28 -7.66 0.77
C GLU A 111 10.20 -6.21 1.28
N PRO A 112 9.52 -5.95 2.40
CA PRO A 112 9.39 -4.60 2.94
C PRO A 112 10.72 -4.12 3.55
N PRO A 113 10.96 -2.80 3.59
CA PRO A 113 12.10 -2.23 4.31
C PRO A 113 12.09 -2.59 5.80
N ALA A 114 13.29 -2.66 6.39
CA ALA A 114 13.49 -3.12 7.76
C ALA A 114 12.72 -2.28 8.80
N GLU A 115 12.42 -1.03 8.49
CA GLU A 115 11.68 -0.10 9.33
C GLU A 115 10.20 -0.48 9.50
N ILE A 116 9.63 -1.18 8.51
CA ILE A 116 8.21 -1.54 8.50
C ILE A 116 7.96 -3.05 8.40
N VAL A 117 9.00 -3.89 8.28
CA VAL A 117 8.84 -5.34 8.07
C VAL A 117 7.94 -6.01 9.11
N GLU A 118 8.09 -5.67 10.40
CA GLU A 118 7.25 -6.24 11.46
C GLU A 118 5.77 -5.85 11.31
N ALA A 119 5.49 -4.57 11.01
CA ALA A 119 4.13 -4.08 10.82
C ALA A 119 3.49 -4.55 9.51
N TRP A 120 4.32 -4.68 8.47
CA TRP A 120 3.94 -5.27 7.19
C TRP A 120 3.53 -6.74 7.36
N ASP A 121 4.36 -7.55 8.02
CA ASP A 121 4.09 -8.96 8.26
C ASP A 121 2.87 -9.16 9.17
N ALA A 122 2.73 -8.33 10.21
CA ALA A 122 1.55 -8.33 11.07
C ALA A 122 0.27 -7.98 10.29
N SER A 123 0.33 -6.96 9.41
CA SER A 123 -0.81 -6.59 8.56
C SER A 123 -1.19 -7.70 7.58
N ARG A 124 -0.20 -8.34 6.95
CA ARG A 124 -0.42 -9.46 6.02
C ARG A 124 -1.06 -10.65 6.74
N THR A 125 -0.50 -11.02 7.89
CA THR A 125 -1.02 -12.12 8.73
C THR A 125 -2.47 -11.85 9.15
N TYR A 126 -2.77 -10.62 9.55
CA TYR A 126 -4.14 -10.22 9.89
C TYR A 126 -5.09 -10.39 8.69
N TYR A 127 -4.73 -9.91 7.50
CA TYR A 127 -5.56 -10.08 6.30
C TYR A 127 -5.77 -11.55 5.92
N GLU A 128 -4.73 -12.39 6.02
CA GLU A 128 -4.82 -13.84 5.77
C GLU A 128 -5.76 -14.53 6.76
N ASP A 129 -5.69 -14.20 8.06
CA ASP A 129 -6.56 -14.76 9.09
C ASP A 129 -8.03 -14.35 8.88
N ILE A 130 -8.27 -13.06 8.59
CA ILE A 130 -9.61 -12.58 8.27
C ILE A 130 -10.13 -13.21 6.98
N SER A 131 -9.29 -13.47 5.98
CA SER A 131 -9.70 -14.19 4.77
C SER A 131 -10.31 -15.55 5.10
N GLY A 132 -9.68 -16.31 6.01
CA GLY A 132 -10.21 -17.59 6.49
C GLY A 132 -11.58 -17.45 7.17
N THR A 133 -11.77 -16.37 7.94
CA THR A 133 -13.06 -16.04 8.56
C THR A 133 -14.12 -15.69 7.51
N VAL A 134 -13.77 -14.88 6.50
CA VAL A 134 -14.67 -14.49 5.40
C VAL A 134 -15.11 -15.70 4.58
N ASP A 135 -14.19 -16.62 4.28
CA ASP A 135 -14.48 -17.84 3.52
C ASP A 135 -15.51 -18.73 4.20
N ALA A 136 -15.53 -18.74 5.53
CA ALA A 136 -16.51 -19.50 6.32
C ALA A 136 -17.91 -18.85 6.36
N LEU A 137 -18.06 -17.58 5.98
CA LEU A 137 -19.36 -16.90 6.00
C LEU A 137 -20.33 -17.48 4.95
N PRO A 138 -21.65 -17.45 5.20
CA PRO A 138 -22.63 -17.67 4.15
C PRO A 138 -22.58 -16.55 3.09
N ALA A 139 -23.09 -16.81 1.89
CA ALA A 139 -23.21 -15.80 0.83
C ALA A 139 -24.02 -14.58 1.31
N GLY A 140 -23.52 -13.37 1.04
CA GLY A 140 -24.06 -12.11 1.57
C GLY A 140 -23.98 -11.94 3.09
N GLY A 141 -23.31 -12.85 3.81
CA GLY A 141 -23.05 -12.72 5.24
C GLY A 141 -22.06 -11.60 5.55
N VAL A 142 -22.03 -11.17 6.81
CA VAL A 142 -21.09 -10.15 7.31
C VAL A 142 -20.44 -10.65 8.60
N ILE A 143 -19.24 -10.18 8.91
CA ILE A 143 -18.57 -10.49 10.18
C ILE A 143 -19.32 -9.80 11.32
N ASN A 144 -19.70 -10.57 12.35
CA ASN A 144 -20.37 -10.06 13.55
C ASN A 144 -19.66 -10.51 14.85
N ASP A 145 -18.44 -11.03 14.73
CA ASP A 145 -17.68 -11.52 15.87
C ASP A 145 -16.98 -10.35 16.59
N PRO A 146 -17.32 -10.08 17.86
CA PRO A 146 -16.70 -8.97 18.60
C PRO A 146 -15.18 -9.14 18.79
N GLU A 147 -14.65 -10.37 18.80
CA GLU A 147 -13.21 -10.58 18.89
C GLU A 147 -12.50 -10.08 17.63
N VAL A 148 -13.09 -10.34 16.46
CA VAL A 148 -12.56 -9.85 15.16
C VAL A 148 -12.57 -8.32 15.08
N TYR A 149 -13.61 -7.67 15.60
CA TYR A 149 -13.65 -6.21 15.70
C TYR A 149 -12.57 -5.69 16.65
N GLY A 150 -12.40 -6.31 17.82
CA GLY A 150 -11.36 -5.94 18.78
C GLY A 150 -9.96 -6.04 18.18
N THR A 151 -9.63 -7.15 17.51
CA THR A 151 -8.34 -7.30 16.83
C THR A 151 -8.15 -6.27 15.72
N SER A 152 -9.20 -5.92 14.97
CA SER A 152 -9.10 -4.85 13.96
C SER A 152 -8.77 -3.49 14.57
N GLU A 153 -9.31 -3.18 15.75
CA GLU A 153 -9.02 -1.93 16.46
C GLU A 153 -7.57 -1.90 16.94
N GLU A 154 -7.09 -3.01 17.51
CA GLU A 154 -5.69 -3.17 17.95
C GLU A 154 -4.69 -3.01 16.80
N MET A 155 -5.06 -3.40 15.58
CA MET A 155 -4.23 -3.27 14.38
C MET A 155 -4.12 -1.84 13.83
N THR A 156 -4.89 -0.88 14.36
CA THR A 156 -4.92 0.50 13.83
C THR A 156 -3.53 1.16 13.85
N ASP A 157 -2.77 0.99 14.93
CA ASP A 157 -1.43 1.55 15.06
C ASP A 157 -0.46 0.89 14.06
N THR A 158 -0.58 -0.43 13.89
CA THR A 158 0.20 -1.21 12.91
C THR A 158 -0.04 -0.72 11.47
N PHE A 159 -1.31 -0.52 11.09
CA PHE A 159 -1.65 0.01 9.76
C PHE A 159 -1.13 1.44 9.58
N SER A 160 -1.22 2.26 10.62
CA SER A 160 -0.74 3.64 10.58
C SER A 160 0.76 3.68 10.38
N GLN A 161 1.54 2.80 11.03
CA GLN A 161 2.99 2.73 10.84
C GLN A 161 3.38 2.47 9.37
N VAL A 162 2.74 1.50 8.71
CA VAL A 162 3.02 1.21 7.29
C VAL A 162 2.55 2.35 6.39
N THR A 163 1.37 2.91 6.67
CA THR A 163 0.78 3.99 5.87
C THR A 163 1.60 5.28 5.97
N ASP A 164 1.99 5.67 7.18
CA ASP A 164 2.78 6.87 7.46
C ASP A 164 4.16 6.76 6.81
N TRP A 165 4.81 5.60 6.94
CA TRP A 165 6.07 5.34 6.24
C TRP A 165 5.91 5.43 4.72
N TYR A 166 4.84 4.85 4.15
CA TYR A 166 4.60 4.94 2.71
C TYR A 166 4.43 6.40 2.27
N PHE A 167 3.70 7.22 3.03
CA PHE A 167 3.54 8.63 2.68
C PHE A 167 4.79 9.48 2.92
N GLU A 168 5.64 9.11 3.87
CA GLU A 168 6.90 9.82 4.12
C GLU A 168 7.99 9.47 3.10
N ILE A 169 8.06 8.21 2.68
CA ILE A 169 9.19 7.67 1.90
C ILE A 169 8.84 7.47 0.42
N CYS A 170 7.61 7.06 0.09
CA CYS A 170 7.20 6.79 -1.29
C CYS A 170 6.51 7.98 -1.99
N ARG A 171 6.11 9.03 -1.26
CA ARG A 171 5.29 10.14 -1.78
C ARG A 171 5.85 11.52 -1.48
#